data_AF-A0A2G2VA05-F1
#
_entry.id   AF-A0A2G2VA05-F1
#
_cell.length_a   1.000
_cell.length_b   1.000
_cell.length_c   1.000
_cell.angle_alpha   90.00
_cell.angle_beta   90.00
_cell.angle_gamma   90.00
#
_symmetry.space_group_name_H-M   'P 1'
#
loop_
_entity.id
_entity.type
_entity.pdbx_description
1 polymer ?
#
loop_
_entity_poly.entity_id
_entity_poly.type
_entity_poly.pdbx_seq_one_letter_code
_entity_poly.pdbx_strand_id
1 'polypeptide(L)'
;MIRVRMLDETVVNKHAIAFDFQLRLPENAGLEHIKAHLENGVVKITVPKLGEDKKKQNKVISIADKSKSASGEAIKATKVEM
;
A
#
# COMPACT_ATOMS: atom_id res chain seq x y z
N MET A 1 -0.28 -4.68 1.83
CA MET A 1 -1.20 -5.00 0.70
C MET A 1 -2.38 -5.78 1.29
N ILE A 2 -3.62 -5.44 0.94
CA ILE A 2 -4.82 -6.17 1.41
C ILE A 2 -5.53 -6.82 0.24
N ARG A 3 -6.09 -8.02 0.45
CA ARG A 3 -6.97 -8.71 -0.50
C ARG A 3 -8.39 -8.61 0.04
N VAL A 4 -9.31 -8.24 -0.84
CA VAL A 4 -10.73 -8.15 -0.52
C VAL A 4 -11.43 -9.19 -1.38
N ARG A 5 -12.14 -10.10 -0.72
CA ARG A 5 -12.99 -11.09 -1.36
C ARG A 5 -14.43 -10.83 -0.96
N MET A 6 -15.29 -10.65 -1.95
CA MET A 6 -16.72 -10.62 -1.73
C MET A 6 -17.22 -12.06 -1.85
N LEU A 7 -17.61 -12.66 -0.72
CA LEU A 7 -18.31 -13.94 -0.70
C LEU A 7 -19.81 -13.63 -0.72
N ASP A 8 -20.46 -13.96 -1.82
CA ASP A 8 -21.90 -13.82 -1.96
C ASP A 8 -22.57 -15.00 -1.24
N GLU A 9 -23.24 -14.75 -0.11
CA GLU A 9 -23.92 -15.81 0.63
C GLU A 9 -25.41 -15.96 0.24
N THR A 10 -25.97 -15.03 -0.53
CA THR A 10 -27.36 -15.16 -1.02
C THR A 10 -27.67 -14.10 -2.06
N VAL A 11 -27.75 -14.51 -3.33
CA VAL A 11 -28.59 -13.84 -4.32
C VAL A 11 -29.60 -14.85 -4.82
N VAL A 12 -30.87 -14.49 -4.64
CA VAL A 12 -32.11 -15.14 -5.09
C VAL A 12 -32.18 -15.24 -6.64
N ASN A 13 -31.09 -15.00 -7.36
CA ASN A 13 -30.96 -15.08 -8.81
C ASN A 13 -29.56 -15.60 -9.18
N LYS A 14 -29.52 -16.55 -10.14
CA LYS A 14 -28.38 -17.42 -10.51
C LYS A 14 -27.15 -16.73 -11.15
N HIS A 15 -26.85 -15.48 -10.80
CA HIS A 15 -25.70 -14.74 -11.33
C HIS A 15 -24.80 -14.24 -10.19
N ALA A 16 -24.18 -15.19 -9.49
CA ALA A 16 -23.11 -14.87 -8.54
C ALA A 16 -21.83 -14.53 -9.33
N ILE A 17 -21.32 -13.31 -9.17
CA ILE A 17 -20.02 -12.89 -9.71
C ILE A 17 -19.05 -12.84 -8.54
N ALA A 18 -18.00 -13.67 -8.61
CA ALA A 18 -16.92 -13.61 -7.63
C ALA A 18 -16.05 -12.37 -7.88
N PHE A 19 -15.86 -11.55 -6.85
CA PHE A 19 -15.00 -10.37 -6.89
C PHE A 19 -13.79 -10.54 -5.98
N ASP A 20 -12.61 -10.48 -6.57
CA ASP A 20 -11.32 -10.43 -5.87
C ASP A 20 -10.53 -9.21 -6.37
N PHE A 21 -10.20 -8.28 -5.46
CA PHE A 21 -9.30 -7.18 -5.77
C PHE A 21 -8.25 -6.98 -4.68
N GLN A 22 -7.15 -6.35 -5.06
CA GLN A 22 -5.98 -6.19 -4.21
C GLN A 22 -5.54 -4.73 -4.17
N LEU A 23 -5.41 -4.19 -2.95
CA LEU A 23 -5.04 -2.80 -2.72
C LEU A 23 -3.65 -2.74 -2.09
N ARG A 24 -2.73 -1.99 -2.73
CA ARG A 24 -1.49 -1.57 -2.10
C ARG A 24 -1.80 -0.41 -1.17
N LEU A 25 -1.44 -0.59 0.09
CA LEU A 25 -1.61 0.41 1.12
C LEU A 25 -0.32 1.21 1.29
N PRO A 26 -0.40 2.48 1.71
CA PRO A 26 0.78 3.24 2.09
C PRO A 26 1.50 2.60 3.29
N GLU A 27 2.78 2.93 3.46
CA GLU A 27 3.65 2.38 4.52
C GLU A 27 3.12 2.64 5.93
N ASN A 28 2.39 3.74 6.12
CA ASN A 28 1.81 4.15 7.40
C ASN A 28 0.36 3.69 7.60
N ALA A 29 -0.14 2.71 6.84
CA ALA A 29 -1.45 2.14 7.07
C ALA A 29 -1.46 1.26 8.34
N GLY A 30 -2.43 1.48 9.23
CA GLY A 30 -2.66 0.67 10.43
C GLY A 30 -3.50 -0.57 10.10
N LEU A 31 -2.87 -1.73 10.07
CA LEU A 31 -3.51 -2.98 9.64
C LEU A 31 -4.31 -3.69 10.74
N GLU A 32 -4.09 -3.33 12.00
CA GLU A 32 -4.71 -3.97 13.17
C GLU A 32 -6.21 -3.65 13.29
N HIS A 33 -6.63 -2.46 12.85
CA HIS A 33 -7.98 -1.92 13.07
C HIS A 33 -8.72 -1.62 11.75
N ILE A 34 -8.53 -2.47 10.74
CA ILE A 34 -9.25 -2.35 9.46
C ILE A 34 -10.74 -2.67 9.68
N LYS A 35 -11.62 -1.86 9.08
CA LYS A 35 -13.07 -2.09 9.08
C LYS A 35 -13.59 -2.24 7.66
N ALA A 36 -14.56 -3.12 7.46
CA ALA A 36 -15.24 -3.32 6.19
C ALA A 36 -16.75 -3.43 6.41
N HIS A 37 -17.52 -2.77 5.56
CA HIS A 37 -18.98 -2.78 5.58
C HIS A 37 -19.52 -2.87 4.15
N LEU A 38 -20.58 -3.66 3.94
CA LEU A 38 -21.32 -3.73 2.69
C LEU A 38 -22.70 -3.13 2.93
N GLU A 39 -23.01 -2.04 2.23
CA GLU A 39 -24.29 -1.35 2.35
C GLU A 39 -24.77 -0.95 0.95
N ASN A 40 -26.01 -1.31 0.60
CA ASN A 40 -26.62 -0.98 -0.71
C ASN A 40 -25.75 -1.38 -1.93
N GLY A 41 -25.07 -2.53 -1.85
CA GLY A 41 -24.19 -3.02 -2.93
C GLY A 41 -22.81 -2.36 -2.98
N VAL A 42 -22.47 -1.47 -2.04
CA VAL A 42 -21.17 -0.79 -1.98
C VAL A 42 -20.34 -1.35 -0.83
N VAL A 43 -19.12 -1.82 -1.15
CA VAL A 43 -18.13 -2.22 -0.14
C VAL A 43 -17.33 -1.01 0.29
N LYS A 44 -17.47 -0.59 1.55
CA LYS A 44 -16.66 0.46 2.18
C LYS A 44 -15.60 -0.15 3.07
N ILE A 45 -14.33 0.19 2.82
CA ILE A 45 -13.18 -0.28 3.60
C ILE A 45 -12.49 0.93 4.21
N THR A 46 -12.33 0.90 5.53
CA THR A 46 -11.66 1.96 6.29
C THR A 46 -10.38 1.42 6.89
N VAL A 47 -9.26 2.07 6.58
CA VAL A 47 -7.94 1.73 7.10
C VAL A 47 -7.40 2.93 7.86
N PRO A 48 -7.15 2.82 9.19
CA PRO A 48 -6.61 3.93 9.96
C PRO A 48 -5.16 4.25 9.56
N LYS A 49 -4.75 5.48 9.79
CA LYS A 49 -3.36 5.92 9.61
C LYS A 49 -2.60 5.74 10.92
N LEU A 50 -1.41 5.16 10.86
CA LEU A 50 -0.46 5.16 11.99
C LEU A 50 0.04 6.60 12.23
N GLY A 51 0.29 6.94 13.49
CA GLY A 51 0.71 8.29 13.92
C GLY A 51 1.87 8.90 13.11
N GLU A 52 2.03 10.22 13.22
CA GLU A 52 2.94 11.00 12.37
C GLU A 52 4.42 10.62 12.48
N ASP A 53 4.80 9.90 13.53
CA ASP A 53 6.16 9.44 13.81
C ASP A 53 6.72 8.47 12.75
N LYS A 54 5.89 7.97 11.83
CA LYS A 54 6.29 7.06 10.73
C LYS A 54 6.30 7.72 9.34
N LYS A 55 6.35 9.06 9.26
CA LYS A 55 6.67 9.74 7.99
C LYS A 55 8.15 9.50 7.68
N LYS A 56 8.43 8.57 6.77
CA LYS A 56 9.78 8.37 6.22
C LYS A 56 10.24 9.71 5.64
N GLN A 57 11.39 10.22 6.09
CA GLN A 57 11.95 11.45 5.53
C GLN A 57 12.19 11.23 4.02
N ASN A 58 11.74 12.17 3.19
CA ASN A 58 11.98 12.11 1.76
C ASN A 58 13.48 12.09 1.51
N LYS A 59 13.95 11.04 0.84
CA LYS A 59 15.36 10.92 0.48
C LYS A 59 15.57 11.73 -0.81
N VAL A 60 16.33 12.82 -0.72
CA VAL A 60 16.76 13.57 -1.90
C VAL A 60 17.75 12.69 -2.67
N ILE A 61 17.44 12.40 -3.93
CA ILE A 61 18.30 11.63 -4.83
C ILE A 61 18.76 12.58 -5.94
N SER A 62 20.07 12.79 -6.05
CA SER A 62 20.65 13.55 -7.16
C SER A 62 20.79 12.63 -8.38
N ILE A 63 20.20 13.03 -9.51
CA ILE A 63 20.35 12.33 -10.79
C ILE A 63 21.45 13.06 -11.55
N ALA A 64 22.67 12.50 -11.54
CA ALA A 64 23.76 12.96 -12.38
C ALA A 64 23.88 12.01 -13.58
N ASP A 65 23.90 12.57 -14.80
CA ASP A 65 24.12 11.83 -16.05
C ASP A 65 25.51 11.18 -16.07
N LYS A 66 25.61 9.92 -15.62
CA LYS A 66 26.78 9.08 -15.88
C LYS A 66 26.58 8.30 -17.17
N SER A 67 26.78 8.95 -18.30
CA SER A 67 27.12 8.22 -19.51
C SER A 67 28.48 7.54 -19.30
N LYS A 68 28.46 6.20 -19.23
CA LYS A 68 29.58 5.24 -19.25
C LYS A 68 30.28 4.96 -17.91
N SER A 69 29.86 3.89 -17.23
CA SER A 69 30.68 2.68 -17.02
C SER A 69 29.97 1.72 -16.08
N ALA A 70 29.91 0.46 -16.48
CA ALA A 70 29.48 -0.65 -15.66
C ALA A 70 30.45 -0.90 -14.50
N SER A 71 29.93 -1.00 -13.28
CA SER A 71 30.23 -2.04 -12.29
C SER A 71 29.53 -1.69 -10.99
N GLY A 72 28.88 -2.68 -10.37
CA GLY A 72 28.26 -2.51 -9.06
C GLY A 72 29.34 -2.33 -7.99
N GLU A 73 29.25 -1.27 -7.19
CA GLU A 73 30.02 -1.17 -5.95
C GLU A 73 29.22 -0.44 -4.87
N ALA A 74 29.36 -0.95 -3.64
CA ALA A 74 28.47 -0.76 -2.51
C ALA A 74 28.36 0.69 -2.02
N ILE A 75 27.12 1.10 -1.72
CA ILE A 75 26.78 2.44 -1.23
C ILE A 75 27.17 2.55 0.26
N LYS A 76 28.31 3.17 0.57
CA LYS A 76 28.63 3.56 1.95
C LYS A 76 27.87 4.85 2.30
N ALA A 77 27.02 4.76 3.32
CA ALA A 77 26.27 5.89 3.84
C ALA A 77 27.18 6.79 4.70
N THR A 78 27.36 8.04 4.28
CA THR A 78 27.96 9.07 5.15
C THR A 78 26.85 9.88 5.79
N LYS A 79 26.77 9.82 7.12
CA LYS A 79 25.91 10.65 7.96
C LYS A 79 26.42 12.09 7.89
N VAL A 80 25.58 13.03 7.44
CA VAL A 80 25.82 14.47 7.57
C VAL A 80 24.98 14.95 8.76
N GLU A 81 25.68 15.45 9.78
CA GLU A 81 25.11 16.10 10.97
C GLU A 81 25.10 17.61 10.70
N MET A 82 23.97 18.26 10.99
CA MET A 82 23.82 19.73 10.98
C MET A 82 23.99 20.26 12.39
#